data_AF-A0A847VF63-F1
#
_entry.id   AF-A0A847VF63-F1
#
_cell.length_a   1.000
_cell.length_b   1.000
_cell.length_c   1.000
_cell.angle_alpha   90.00
_cell.angle_beta   90.00
_cell.angle_gamma   90.00
#
_symmetry.space_group_name_H-M   'P 1'
#
loop_
_entity.id
_entity.type
_entity.pdbx_description
1 polymer ?
#
loop_
_entity_poly.entity_id
_entity_poly.type
_entity_poly.pdbx_seq_one_letter_code
_entity_poly.pdbx_strand_id
1 'polypeptide(L)'
;MQHFPSLRQRGLKAWRAIEALFDSAFGSGLNPLRHLGAIGFLAFWLLAASGVVLYTLFDTSVAGAWKSIEALEAVPLGLGRLLRGLHRYSADLMVLAMGLHLLREWLHGHERGFRRFSWLTGVPLIGFAFVTAIGGFWLNWDRLGQFSAIASAEWIDALPFLPTPMARNFLGSGAVSDRLFSLFVFVHIGVPLLLLFGLWFHIQRMTRVAVLPPRALLAGTVGVLAVLALAQPVLS
;
A
#
# COMPACT_ATOMS: atom_id res chain seq x y z
N MET A 1 17.70 -35.36 24.70
CA MET A 1 17.95 -34.06 24.05
C MET A 1 16.63 -33.32 23.90
N GLN A 2 16.43 -32.19 24.60
CA GLN A 2 15.19 -31.41 24.48
C GLN A 2 15.19 -30.69 23.12
N HIS A 3 14.25 -31.04 22.25
CA HIS A 3 14.11 -30.39 20.95
C HIS A 3 13.32 -29.09 21.13
N PHE A 4 14.02 -27.96 21.24
CA PHE A 4 13.35 -26.66 21.35
C PHE A 4 12.59 -26.36 20.04
N PRO A 5 11.34 -25.87 20.13
CA PRO A 5 10.58 -25.54 18.94
C PRO A 5 11.26 -24.41 18.17
N SER A 6 11.32 -24.54 16.85
CA SER A 6 11.94 -23.54 15.97
C SER A 6 11.21 -22.19 16.05
N LEU A 7 11.88 -21.09 15.69
CA LEU A 7 11.28 -19.75 15.66
C LEU A 7 9.92 -19.75 14.92
N ARG A 8 9.87 -20.44 13.78
CA ARG A 8 8.68 -20.56 12.96
C ARG A 8 7.56 -21.35 13.66
N GLN A 9 7.88 -22.41 14.40
CA GLN A 9 6.87 -23.16 15.17
C GLN A 9 6.28 -22.32 16.31
N ARG A 10 7.12 -21.55 17.02
CA ARG A 10 6.65 -20.62 18.05
C ARG A 10 5.76 -19.53 17.44
N GLY A 11 6.19 -18.95 16.31
CA GLY A 11 5.43 -17.96 15.58
C GLY A 11 4.09 -18.50 15.07
N LEU A 12 4.06 -19.72 14.55
CA LEU A 12 2.82 -20.35 14.06
C LEU A 12 1.85 -20.64 15.21
N LYS A 13 2.34 -21.04 16.39
CA LYS A 13 1.52 -21.20 17.59
C LYS A 13 0.90 -19.86 18.01
N ALA A 14 1.70 -18.80 18.04
CA ALA A 14 1.21 -17.45 18.35
C ALA A 14 0.18 -16.97 17.32
N TRP A 15 0.45 -17.15 16.02
CA TRP A 15 -0.46 -16.79 14.95
C TRP A 15 -1.82 -17.49 15.10
N ARG A 16 -1.83 -18.80 15.35
CA ARG A 16 -3.08 -19.56 15.58
C ARG A 16 -3.84 -19.10 16.82
N ALA A 17 -3.14 -18.68 17.88
CA ALA A 17 -3.80 -18.12 19.06
C ALA A 17 -4.48 -16.78 18.74
N ILE A 18 -3.83 -15.93 17.94
CA ILE A 18 -4.42 -14.68 17.45
C ILE A 18 -5.60 -14.98 16.51
N GLU A 19 -5.47 -15.94 15.59
CA GLU A 19 -6.58 -16.37 14.74
C GLU A 19 -7.79 -16.85 15.57
N ALA A 20 -7.56 -17.63 16.63
CA ALA A 20 -8.63 -18.08 17.53
C ALA A 20 -9.30 -16.92 18.29
N LEU A 21 -8.54 -15.90 18.68
CA LEU A 21 -9.08 -14.67 19.27
C LEU A 21 -9.95 -13.91 18.26
N PHE A 22 -9.53 -13.83 16.99
CA PHE A 22 -10.34 -13.20 15.96
C PHE A 22 -11.56 -14.05 15.58
N ASP A 23 -11.45 -15.38 15.65
CA ASP A 23 -12.58 -16.28 15.43
C ASP A 23 -13.68 -16.06 16.48
N SER A 24 -13.36 -15.70 17.72
CA SER A 24 -14.38 -15.40 18.74
C SER A 24 -15.10 -14.07 18.49
N ALA A 25 -14.43 -13.08 17.90
CA ALA A 25 -15.01 -11.77 17.60
C ALA A 25 -15.80 -11.74 16.27
N PHE A 26 -15.28 -12.38 15.22
CA PHE A 26 -15.82 -12.30 13.86
C PHE A 26 -16.49 -13.59 13.38
N GLY A 27 -16.30 -14.70 14.10
CA GLY A 27 -16.59 -16.04 13.58
C GLY A 27 -15.53 -16.50 12.57
N SER A 28 -15.45 -17.81 12.36
CA SER A 28 -14.42 -18.43 11.50
C SER A 28 -14.50 -18.02 10.03
N GLY A 29 -15.70 -17.69 9.54
CA GLY A 29 -15.95 -17.30 8.15
C GLY A 29 -15.56 -15.85 7.82
N LEU A 30 -15.62 -14.94 8.81
CA LEU A 30 -15.34 -13.51 8.63
C LEU A 30 -14.03 -13.06 9.28
N ASN A 31 -13.25 -13.98 9.85
CA ASN A 31 -11.95 -13.66 10.43
C ASN A 31 -11.02 -13.00 9.38
N PRO A 32 -10.66 -11.72 9.54
CA PRO A 32 -9.88 -10.97 8.55
C PRO A 32 -8.48 -11.56 8.32
N LEU A 33 -7.88 -12.22 9.32
CA LEU A 33 -6.55 -12.83 9.20
C LEU A 33 -6.52 -13.98 8.19
N ARG A 34 -7.68 -14.58 7.90
CA ARG A 34 -7.84 -15.62 6.87
C ARG A 34 -8.05 -15.04 5.46
N HIS A 35 -8.38 -13.75 5.37
CA HIS A 35 -8.73 -13.05 4.13
C HIS A 35 -7.71 -11.98 3.73
N LEU A 36 -6.49 -11.98 4.31
CA LEU A 36 -5.48 -10.92 4.13
C LEU A 36 -5.15 -10.62 2.66
N GLY A 37 -5.02 -11.64 1.81
CA GLY A 37 -4.78 -11.44 0.37
C GLY A 37 -5.94 -10.73 -0.33
N ALA A 38 -7.18 -11.11 0.02
CA ALA A 38 -8.39 -10.51 -0.54
C ALA A 38 -8.60 -9.07 -0.01
N ILE A 39 -8.28 -8.81 1.26
CA ILE A 39 -8.28 -7.47 1.86
C ILE A 39 -7.24 -6.58 1.18
N GLY A 40 -6.03 -7.11 0.92
CA GLY A 40 -5.00 -6.38 0.17
C GLY A 40 -5.46 -6.02 -1.25
N PHE A 41 -6.15 -6.94 -1.94
CA PHE A 41 -6.70 -6.69 -3.27
C PHE A 41 -7.86 -5.69 -3.26
N LEU A 42 -8.72 -5.74 -2.22
CA LEU A 42 -9.75 -4.71 -1.98
C LEU A 42 -9.10 -3.34 -1.78
N ALA A 43 -8.07 -3.24 -0.94
CA ALA A 43 -7.34 -2.00 -0.70
C ALA A 43 -6.70 -1.45 -1.99
N PHE A 44 -6.12 -2.32 -2.83
CA PHE A 44 -5.63 -1.95 -4.16
C PHE A 44 -6.73 -1.34 -5.04
N TRP A 45 -7.92 -1.93 -5.10
CA TRP A 45 -9.02 -1.37 -5.89
C TRP A 45 -9.54 -0.06 -5.34
N LEU A 46 -9.60 0.09 -4.01
CA LEU A 46 -9.94 1.37 -3.39
C LEU A 46 -8.92 2.45 -3.74
N LEU A 47 -7.63 2.13 -3.70
CA LEU A 47 -6.55 3.01 -4.14
C LEU A 47 -6.67 3.38 -5.62
N ALA A 48 -6.89 2.40 -6.50
CA ALA A 48 -7.02 2.63 -7.93
C ALA A 48 -8.22 3.53 -8.24
N ALA A 49 -9.39 3.24 -7.67
CA ALA A 49 -10.61 4.01 -7.90
C ALA A 49 -10.48 5.45 -7.36
N SER A 50 -10.04 5.60 -6.11
CA SER A 50 -9.84 6.93 -5.51
C SER A 50 -8.71 7.72 -6.20
N GLY A 51 -7.64 7.05 -6.61
CA GLY A 51 -6.51 7.64 -7.32
C GLY A 51 -6.89 8.17 -8.70
N VAL A 52 -7.73 7.44 -9.44
CA VAL A 52 -8.27 7.94 -10.72
C VAL A 52 -9.07 9.24 -10.52
N VAL A 53 -9.92 9.30 -9.50
CA VAL A 53 -10.69 10.51 -9.21
C VAL A 53 -9.77 11.64 -8.76
N LEU A 54 -8.83 11.38 -7.83
CA LEU A 54 -7.85 12.37 -7.38
C LEU A 54 -7.03 12.93 -8.54
N TYR A 55 -6.59 12.09 -9.47
CA TYR A 55 -5.82 12.52 -10.64
C TYR A 55 -6.56 13.55 -11.50
N THR A 56 -7.89 13.44 -11.62
CA THR A 56 -8.68 14.44 -12.37
C THR A 56 -8.74 15.82 -11.70
N LEU A 57 -8.45 15.90 -10.40
CA LEU A 57 -8.49 17.11 -9.60
C LEU A 57 -7.08 17.64 -9.26
N PHE A 58 -6.05 16.84 -9.51
CA PHE A 58 -4.69 17.09 -9.07
C PHE A 58 -3.91 17.91 -10.10
N ASP A 59 -3.24 18.96 -9.62
CA ASP A 59 -2.33 19.76 -10.45
C ASP A 59 -0.94 19.11 -10.47
N THR A 60 -0.47 18.76 -11.66
CA THR A 60 0.82 18.07 -11.86
C THR A 60 2.02 19.04 -11.98
N SER A 61 1.86 20.30 -11.60
CA SER A 61 2.94 21.27 -11.45
C SER A 61 3.46 21.31 -10.02
N VAL A 62 4.72 21.67 -9.85
CA VAL A 62 5.37 21.79 -8.53
C VAL A 62 4.67 22.86 -7.67
N ALA A 63 4.25 23.96 -8.28
CA ALA A 63 3.60 25.08 -7.60
C ALA A 63 2.13 24.81 -7.25
N GLY A 64 1.45 23.96 -8.04
CA GLY A 64 0.03 23.66 -7.90
C GLY A 64 -0.28 22.41 -7.07
N ALA A 65 0.62 21.43 -7.02
CA ALA A 65 0.39 20.13 -6.38
C ALA A 65 -0.18 20.25 -4.95
N TRP A 66 0.52 20.95 -4.05
CA TRP A 66 0.08 21.14 -2.67
C TRP A 66 -1.28 21.87 -2.59
N LYS A 67 -1.46 22.93 -3.39
CA LYS A 67 -2.71 23.72 -3.41
C LYS A 67 -3.90 22.92 -3.91
N SER A 68 -3.70 22.07 -4.93
CA SER A 68 -4.77 21.23 -5.47
C SER A 68 -5.26 20.20 -4.45
N ILE A 69 -4.35 19.71 -3.61
CA ILE A 69 -4.68 18.80 -2.51
C ILE A 69 -5.38 19.55 -1.36
N GLU A 70 -4.89 20.73 -0.98
CA GLU A 70 -5.53 21.58 0.03
C GLU A 70 -6.96 21.96 -0.39
N ALA A 71 -7.18 22.25 -1.66
CA ALA A 71 -8.50 22.58 -2.21
C ALA A 71 -9.54 21.46 -2.03
N LEU A 72 -9.13 20.20 -1.85
CA LEU A 72 -10.05 19.10 -1.55
C LEU A 72 -10.77 19.30 -0.22
N GLU A 73 -10.18 20.02 0.74
CA GLU A 73 -10.83 20.29 2.02
C GLU A 73 -12.07 21.18 1.89
N ALA A 74 -12.10 22.01 0.84
CA ALA A 74 -13.20 22.92 0.57
C ALA A 74 -14.41 22.23 -0.11
N VAL A 75 -14.26 20.97 -0.53
CA VAL A 75 -15.32 20.23 -1.23
C VAL A 75 -16.51 20.00 -0.28
N PRO A 76 -17.74 20.36 -0.68
CA PRO A 76 -18.94 20.22 0.16
C PRO A 76 -19.15 18.81 0.71
N LEU A 77 -19.86 18.73 1.84
CA LEU A 77 -20.25 17.48 2.50
C LEU A 77 -19.07 16.59 2.94
N GLY A 78 -17.85 17.13 2.97
CA GLY A 78 -16.65 16.39 3.35
C GLY A 78 -16.20 15.36 2.31
N LEU A 79 -16.68 15.44 1.07
CA LEU A 79 -16.36 14.46 0.02
C LEU A 79 -14.86 14.45 -0.33
N GLY A 80 -14.18 15.60 -0.31
CA GLY A 80 -12.73 15.64 -0.54
C GLY A 80 -11.94 15.00 0.60
N ARG A 81 -12.36 15.18 1.87
CA ARG A 81 -11.78 14.48 3.02
C ARG A 81 -12.00 12.97 2.93
N LEU A 82 -13.20 12.55 2.53
CA LEU A 82 -13.52 11.14 2.30
C LEU A 82 -12.63 10.56 1.20
N LEU A 83 -12.53 11.22 0.04
CA LEU A 83 -11.74 10.76 -1.09
C LEU A 83 -10.26 10.63 -0.72
N ARG A 84 -9.67 11.68 -0.13
CA ARG A 84 -8.27 11.71 0.27
C ARG A 84 -7.98 10.70 1.38
N GLY A 85 -8.84 10.66 2.40
CA GLY A 85 -8.72 9.74 3.52
C GLY A 85 -8.86 8.28 3.08
N LEU A 86 -9.82 7.97 2.20
CA LEU A 86 -9.95 6.63 1.62
C LEU A 86 -8.67 6.22 0.88
N HIS A 87 -8.09 7.11 0.07
CA HIS A 87 -6.84 6.81 -0.62
C HIS A 87 -5.70 6.55 0.37
N ARG A 88 -5.49 7.44 1.34
CA ARG A 88 -4.41 7.31 2.34
C ARG A 88 -4.55 6.07 3.22
N TYR A 89 -5.72 5.85 3.80
CA TYR A 89 -5.96 4.73 4.71
C TYR A 89 -6.03 3.39 3.98
N SER A 90 -6.43 3.38 2.70
CA SER A 90 -6.31 2.17 1.87
C SER A 90 -4.84 1.82 1.60
N ALA A 91 -3.95 2.81 1.46
CA ALA A 91 -2.50 2.53 1.36
C ALA A 91 -1.97 1.89 2.65
N ASP A 92 -2.34 2.41 3.82
CA ASP A 92 -1.94 1.83 5.11
C ASP A 92 -2.48 0.41 5.28
N LEU A 93 -3.76 0.20 4.95
CA LEU A 93 -4.38 -1.12 4.97
C LEU A 93 -3.68 -2.09 4.02
N MET A 94 -3.33 -1.65 2.80
CA MET A 94 -2.66 -2.49 1.82
C MET A 94 -1.28 -2.93 2.33
N VAL A 95 -0.48 -2.01 2.88
CA VAL A 95 0.85 -2.33 3.44
C VAL A 95 0.73 -3.27 4.63
N LEU A 96 -0.20 -3.01 5.55
CA LEU A 96 -0.43 -3.86 6.72
C LEU A 96 -0.90 -5.27 6.31
N ALA A 97 -1.90 -5.35 5.44
CA ALA A 97 -2.43 -6.61 4.95
C ALA A 97 -1.37 -7.40 4.18
N MET A 98 -0.55 -6.74 3.36
CA MET A 98 0.57 -7.35 2.64
C MET A 98 1.62 -7.93 3.61
N GLY A 99 2.04 -7.17 4.63
CA GLY A 99 3.00 -7.63 5.63
C GLY A 99 2.48 -8.83 6.43
N LEU A 100 1.24 -8.76 6.89
CA LEU A 100 0.57 -9.87 7.58
C LEU A 100 0.37 -11.08 6.66
N HIS A 101 0.05 -10.86 5.39
CA HIS A 101 -0.09 -11.91 4.39
C HIS A 101 1.22 -12.65 4.19
N LEU A 102 2.32 -11.92 3.98
CA LEU A 102 3.66 -12.50 3.83
C LEU A 102 4.06 -13.31 5.08
N LEU A 103 3.85 -12.74 6.27
CA LEU A 103 4.14 -13.41 7.53
C LEU A 103 3.34 -14.71 7.67
N ARG A 104 2.02 -14.66 7.42
CA ARG A 104 1.14 -15.82 7.49
C ARG A 104 1.59 -16.94 6.55
N GLU A 105 1.84 -16.61 5.29
CA GLU A 105 2.24 -17.60 4.29
C GLU A 105 3.60 -18.23 4.63
N TRP A 106 4.54 -17.45 5.15
CA TRP A 106 5.82 -17.95 5.65
C TRP A 106 5.67 -18.87 6.87
N LEU A 107 4.85 -18.48 7.86
CA LEU A 107 4.59 -19.31 9.05
C LEU A 107 4.01 -20.67 8.67
N HIS A 108 3.12 -20.71 7.67
CA HIS A 108 2.52 -21.94 7.16
C HIS A 108 3.43 -22.73 6.20
N GLY A 109 4.51 -22.15 5.68
CA GLY A 109 5.49 -22.87 4.86
C GLY A 109 5.24 -22.84 3.38
N HIS A 110 4.41 -21.89 2.94
CA HIS A 110 4.00 -21.79 1.56
C HIS A 110 5.09 -21.19 0.66
N GLU A 111 6.22 -20.76 1.22
CA GLU A 111 7.43 -20.41 0.47
C GLU A 111 8.09 -21.64 -0.20
N ARG A 112 7.65 -22.85 0.14
CA ARG A 112 8.17 -24.13 -0.38
C ARG A 112 7.05 -24.96 -1.01
N GLY A 113 7.45 -26.00 -1.77
CA GLY A 113 6.52 -26.95 -2.37
C GLY A 113 5.63 -26.35 -3.45
N PHE A 114 4.39 -26.83 -3.56
CA PHE A 114 3.46 -26.45 -4.64
C PHE A 114 3.15 -24.94 -4.69
N ARG A 115 3.06 -24.28 -3.52
CA ARG A 115 2.73 -22.85 -3.41
C ARG A 115 3.93 -21.92 -3.60
N ARG A 116 5.14 -22.48 -3.82
CA ARG A 116 6.37 -21.71 -4.10
C ARG A 116 6.23 -20.78 -5.30
N PHE A 117 5.42 -21.13 -6.30
CA PHE A 117 5.19 -20.26 -7.46
C PHE A 117 4.58 -18.91 -7.04
N SER A 118 3.48 -18.92 -6.28
CA SER A 118 2.84 -17.70 -5.76
C SER A 118 3.79 -16.93 -4.84
N TRP A 119 4.62 -17.62 -4.06
CA TRP A 119 5.65 -16.94 -3.26
C TRP A 119 6.65 -16.17 -4.12
N LEU A 120 7.24 -16.83 -5.13
CA LEU A 120 8.25 -16.23 -6.00
C LEU A 120 7.69 -15.07 -6.84
N THR A 121 6.44 -15.16 -7.28
CA THR A 121 5.79 -14.07 -8.01
C THR A 121 5.28 -12.97 -7.10
N GLY A 122 4.99 -13.26 -5.82
CA GLY A 122 4.47 -12.29 -4.84
C GLY A 122 5.55 -11.40 -4.22
N VAL A 123 6.75 -11.94 -3.94
CA VAL A 123 7.84 -11.16 -3.31
C VAL A 123 8.21 -9.91 -4.12
N PRO A 124 8.38 -9.95 -5.46
CA PRO A 124 8.64 -8.74 -6.24
C PRO A 124 7.55 -7.67 -6.17
N LEU A 125 6.29 -8.07 -5.94
CA LEU A 125 5.14 -7.14 -5.86
C LEU A 125 5.24 -6.20 -4.67
N ILE A 126 5.93 -6.63 -3.61
CA ILE A 126 6.22 -5.79 -2.45
C ILE A 126 7.00 -4.55 -2.89
N GLY A 127 8.00 -4.72 -3.77
CA GLY A 127 8.78 -3.61 -4.31
C GLY A 127 7.91 -2.60 -5.07
N PHE A 128 7.01 -3.07 -5.95
CA PHE A 128 6.09 -2.20 -6.66
C PHE A 128 5.14 -1.46 -5.71
N ALA A 129 4.61 -2.14 -4.69
CA ALA A 129 3.75 -1.53 -3.68
C ALA A 129 4.49 -0.43 -2.88
N PHE A 130 5.75 -0.64 -2.50
CA PHE A 130 6.56 0.38 -1.81
C PHE A 130 6.89 1.57 -2.70
N VAL A 131 7.28 1.34 -3.96
CA VAL A 131 7.59 2.42 -4.91
C VAL A 131 6.37 3.31 -5.13
N THR A 132 5.18 2.74 -5.33
CA THR A 132 3.97 3.55 -5.47
C THR A 132 3.60 4.26 -4.16
N ALA A 133 3.68 3.59 -3.01
CA ALA A 133 3.34 4.20 -1.72
C ALA A 133 4.23 5.41 -1.37
N ILE A 134 5.55 5.27 -1.53
CA ILE A 134 6.51 6.36 -1.32
C ILE A 134 6.31 7.46 -2.36
N GLY A 135 6.13 7.10 -3.65
CA GLY A 135 5.87 8.07 -4.71
C GLY A 135 4.63 8.92 -4.42
N GLY A 136 3.53 8.30 -3.97
CA GLY A 136 2.30 9.02 -3.61
C GLY A 136 2.49 9.96 -2.42
N PHE A 137 3.37 9.60 -1.48
CA PHE A 137 3.75 10.47 -0.37
C PHE A 137 4.48 11.72 -0.85
N TRP A 138 5.33 11.60 -1.87
CA TRP A 138 5.99 12.75 -2.48
C TRP A 138 4.99 13.68 -3.18
N LEU A 139 3.94 13.15 -3.80
CA LEU A 139 2.97 13.96 -4.56
C LEU A 139 2.20 14.99 -3.72
N ASN A 140 2.13 14.82 -2.39
CA ASN A 140 1.57 15.86 -1.50
C ASN A 140 2.34 17.18 -1.60
N TRP A 141 3.65 17.08 -1.88
CA TRP A 141 4.62 18.18 -1.99
C TRP A 141 4.60 19.19 -0.83
N ASP A 142 4.09 18.77 0.32
CA ASP A 142 4.24 19.46 1.60
C ASP A 142 5.70 19.33 2.11
N ARG A 143 5.99 19.95 3.25
CA ARG A 143 7.33 19.93 3.83
C ARG A 143 7.83 18.51 4.10
N LEU A 144 6.94 17.62 4.57
CA LEU A 144 7.30 16.26 4.94
C LEU A 144 7.54 15.39 3.70
N GLY A 145 6.72 15.54 2.66
CA GLY A 145 6.88 14.88 1.36
C GLY A 145 8.19 15.28 0.67
N GLN A 146 8.56 16.57 0.74
CA GLN A 146 9.85 17.05 0.21
C GLN A 146 11.04 16.42 0.98
N PHE A 147 10.99 16.38 2.31
CA PHE A 147 12.02 15.70 3.10
C PHE A 147 12.10 14.20 2.80
N SER A 148 10.96 13.54 2.62
CA SER A 148 10.92 12.12 2.25
C SER A 148 11.54 11.87 0.87
N ALA A 149 11.30 12.75 -0.11
CA ALA A 149 11.91 12.66 -1.43
C ALA A 149 13.43 12.82 -1.37
N ILE A 150 13.92 13.81 -0.62
CA ILE A 150 15.36 14.04 -0.40
C ILE A 150 16.01 12.82 0.28
N ALA A 151 15.44 12.36 1.40
CA ALA A 151 15.99 11.22 2.14
C ALA A 151 16.01 9.93 1.30
N SER A 152 14.97 9.72 0.48
CA SER A 152 14.93 8.57 -0.44
C SER A 152 16.03 8.66 -1.51
N ALA A 153 16.30 9.86 -2.03
CA ALA A 153 17.38 10.08 -2.97
C ALA A 153 18.75 9.89 -2.33
N GLU A 154 18.96 10.34 -1.08
CA GLU A 154 20.20 10.11 -0.32
C GLU A 154 20.47 8.62 -0.07
N TRP A 155 19.44 7.84 0.24
CA TRP A 155 19.58 6.38 0.40
C TRP A 155 19.98 5.70 -0.90
N ILE A 156 19.44 6.16 -2.02
CA ILE A 156 19.79 5.66 -3.34
C ILE A 156 21.23 6.06 -3.70
N ASP A 157 21.65 7.28 -3.39
CA ASP A 157 23.01 7.79 -3.62
C ASP A 157 24.07 7.07 -2.78
N ALA A 158 23.68 6.46 -1.66
CA ALA A 158 24.57 5.61 -0.86
C ALA A 158 24.93 4.28 -1.54
N LEU A 159 24.21 3.89 -2.61
CA LEU A 159 24.51 2.68 -3.37
C LEU A 159 25.72 2.91 -4.29
N PRO A 160 26.68 1.97 -4.36
CA PRO A 160 27.94 2.15 -5.10
C PRO A 160 27.78 2.11 -6.63
N PHE A 161 26.57 1.93 -7.15
CA PHE A 161 26.30 1.68 -8.57
C PHE A 161 25.91 2.95 -9.35
N LEU A 162 25.69 4.08 -8.67
CA LEU A 162 25.26 5.32 -9.32
C LEU A 162 26.44 6.26 -9.58
N PRO A 163 26.62 6.74 -10.82
CA PRO A 163 27.75 7.59 -11.19
C PRO A 163 27.60 9.04 -10.71
N THR A 164 26.36 9.49 -10.45
CA THR A 164 26.07 10.86 -10.02
C THR A 164 24.98 10.88 -8.96
N PRO A 165 25.12 11.69 -7.89
CA PRO A 165 24.09 11.84 -6.88
C PRO A 165 22.76 12.36 -7.45
N MET A 166 21.66 11.69 -7.14
CA MET A 166 20.28 12.06 -7.46
C MET A 166 19.72 13.08 -6.49
N ALA A 167 20.17 13.10 -5.22
CA ALA A 167 19.64 13.99 -4.18
C ALA A 167 19.76 15.47 -4.57
N ARG A 168 20.78 15.85 -5.35
CA ARG A 168 20.95 17.21 -5.88
C ARG A 168 19.75 17.70 -6.70
N ASN A 169 19.00 16.80 -7.33
CA ASN A 169 17.81 17.16 -8.11
C ASN A 169 16.63 17.60 -7.23
N PHE A 170 16.74 17.43 -5.91
CA PHE A 170 15.72 17.79 -4.92
C PHE A 170 16.17 18.94 -4.00
N LEU A 171 17.44 19.32 -4.04
CA LEU A 171 18.03 20.33 -3.14
C LEU A 171 17.97 21.73 -3.79
N GLY A 172 17.19 22.63 -3.19
CA GLY A 172 17.13 24.06 -3.55
C GLY A 172 15.82 24.48 -4.24
N SER A 173 15.50 25.78 -4.14
CA SER A 173 14.32 26.36 -4.78
C SER A 173 14.45 26.27 -6.31
N GLY A 174 13.55 25.54 -6.97
CA GLY A 174 13.56 25.34 -8.42
C GLY A 174 14.39 24.16 -8.93
N ALA A 175 14.96 23.33 -8.04
CA ALA A 175 15.69 22.12 -8.43
C ALA A 175 14.76 21.08 -9.11
N VAL A 176 13.51 21.03 -8.68
CA VAL A 176 12.48 20.16 -9.24
C VAL A 176 11.67 20.94 -10.26
N SER A 177 11.74 20.50 -11.52
CA SER A 177 10.92 21.05 -12.61
C SER A 177 9.54 20.41 -12.67
N ASP A 178 8.55 21.11 -13.24
CA ASP A 178 7.23 20.54 -13.50
C ASP A 178 7.28 19.25 -14.34
N ARG A 179 8.26 19.15 -15.24
CA ARG A 179 8.51 17.92 -16.02
C ARG A 179 8.92 16.76 -15.13
N LEU A 180 9.85 16.98 -14.19
CA LEU A 180 10.28 15.95 -13.24
C LEU A 180 9.14 15.57 -12.30
N PHE A 181 8.38 16.54 -11.81
CA PHE A 181 7.23 16.28 -10.95
C PHE A 181 6.14 15.48 -11.67
N SER A 182 5.81 15.84 -12.92
CA SER A 182 4.89 15.08 -13.76
C SER A 182 5.37 13.64 -14.01
N LEU A 183 6.69 13.41 -14.09
CA LEU A 183 7.24 12.05 -14.16
C LEU A 183 6.95 11.26 -12.87
N PHE A 184 7.03 11.87 -11.68
CA PHE A 184 6.65 11.20 -10.44
C PHE A 184 5.17 10.80 -10.44
N VAL A 185 4.29 11.66 -10.92
CA VAL A 185 2.86 11.35 -11.10
C VAL A 185 2.69 10.16 -12.06
N PHE A 186 3.36 10.20 -13.21
CA PHE A 186 3.31 9.11 -14.19
C PHE A 186 3.81 7.78 -13.61
N VAL A 187 4.92 7.77 -12.89
CA VAL A 187 5.45 6.57 -12.22
C VAL A 187 4.50 6.08 -11.14
N HIS A 188 3.93 6.98 -10.33
CA HIS A 188 2.98 6.63 -9.29
C HIS A 188 1.71 5.98 -9.83
N ILE A 189 1.27 6.34 -11.05
CA ILE A 189 0.14 5.71 -11.75
C ILE A 189 0.56 4.43 -12.48
N GLY A 190 1.73 4.43 -13.14
CA GLY A 190 2.21 3.31 -13.95
C GLY A 190 2.64 2.09 -13.14
N VAL A 191 3.29 2.29 -11.99
CA VAL A 191 3.76 1.17 -11.14
C VAL A 191 2.61 0.32 -10.59
N PRO A 192 1.48 0.89 -10.13
CA PRO A 192 0.27 0.12 -9.80
C PRO A 192 -0.27 -0.75 -10.94
N LEU A 193 -0.11 -0.34 -12.20
CA LEU A 193 -0.51 -1.18 -13.35
C LEU A 193 0.43 -2.37 -13.52
N LEU A 194 1.73 -2.18 -13.32
CA LEU A 194 2.71 -3.28 -13.26
C LEU A 194 2.44 -4.20 -12.07
N LEU A 195 2.05 -3.63 -10.93
CA LEU A 195 1.62 -4.38 -9.76
C LEU A 195 0.39 -5.22 -10.06
N LEU A 196 -0.64 -4.67 -10.72
CA LEU A 196 -1.83 -5.40 -11.15
C LEU A 196 -1.46 -6.55 -12.12
N PHE A 197 -0.59 -6.28 -13.08
CA PHE A 197 -0.07 -7.30 -13.99
C PHE A 197 0.71 -8.39 -13.24
N GLY A 198 1.51 -8.04 -12.24
CA GLY A 198 2.20 -9.00 -11.39
C GLY A 198 1.25 -9.82 -10.49
N LEU A 199 0.19 -9.18 -9.97
CA LEU A 199 -0.86 -9.83 -9.18
C LEU A 199 -1.59 -10.90 -10.00
N TRP A 200 -1.78 -10.69 -11.31
CA TRP A 200 -2.30 -11.71 -12.22
C TRP A 200 -1.48 -13.00 -12.11
N PHE A 201 -0.15 -12.92 -12.26
CA PHE A 201 0.73 -14.10 -12.09
C PHE A 201 0.68 -14.67 -10.67
N HIS A 202 0.58 -13.82 -9.66
CA HIS A 202 0.57 -14.24 -8.26
C HIS A 202 -0.57 -15.22 -7.93
N ILE A 203 -1.74 -14.99 -8.53
CA ILE A 203 -2.95 -15.77 -8.25
C ILE A 203 -3.19 -16.94 -9.22
N GLN A 204 -2.50 -17.01 -10.36
CA GLN A 204 -2.77 -17.98 -11.44
C GLN A 204 -2.84 -19.45 -11.00
N ARG A 205 -1.97 -19.89 -10.08
CA ARG A 205 -1.88 -21.31 -9.67
C ARG A 205 -2.72 -21.66 -8.44
N MET A 206 -3.63 -20.79 -8.04
CA MET A 206 -4.49 -21.00 -6.89
C MET A 206 -5.87 -21.48 -7.37
N THR A 207 -6.30 -22.66 -6.90
CA THR A 207 -7.53 -23.33 -7.36
C THR A 207 -8.82 -22.70 -6.86
N ARG A 208 -8.79 -21.98 -5.74
CA ARG A 208 -9.93 -21.24 -5.18
C ARG A 208 -9.46 -19.89 -4.64
N VAL A 209 -9.36 -18.91 -5.52
CA VAL A 209 -9.00 -17.53 -5.13
C VAL A 209 -10.28 -16.75 -4.85
N ALA A 210 -10.44 -16.32 -3.61
CA ALA A 210 -11.34 -15.21 -3.31
C ALA A 210 -10.58 -13.92 -3.56
N VAL A 211 -10.87 -13.26 -4.67
CA VAL A 211 -10.23 -12.00 -5.08
C VAL A 211 -10.77 -10.81 -4.26
N LEU A 212 -11.97 -10.95 -3.70
CA LEU A 212 -12.58 -10.02 -2.75
C LEU A 212 -12.98 -10.76 -1.48
N PRO A 213 -12.92 -10.11 -0.31
CA PRO A 213 -13.37 -10.72 0.94
C PRO A 213 -14.90 -10.92 0.94
N PRO A 214 -15.44 -11.74 1.85
CA PRO A 214 -16.89 -11.88 2.02
C PRO A 214 -17.59 -10.52 2.17
N ARG A 215 -18.81 -10.39 1.63
CA ARG A 215 -19.52 -9.10 1.54
C ARG A 215 -19.60 -8.33 2.86
N ALA A 216 -19.84 -9.01 3.98
CA ALA A 216 -19.88 -8.40 5.31
C ALA A 216 -18.52 -7.80 5.70
N LEU A 217 -17.42 -8.53 5.45
CA LEU A 217 -16.07 -8.07 5.74
C LEU A 217 -15.66 -6.93 4.79
N LEU A 218 -16.06 -6.99 3.52
CA LEU A 218 -15.86 -5.91 2.55
C LEU A 218 -16.55 -4.62 3.03
N ALA A 219 -17.85 -4.70 3.32
CA ALA A 219 -18.64 -3.56 3.77
C ALA A 219 -18.10 -3.00 5.09
N GLY A 220 -17.74 -3.88 6.04
CA GLY A 220 -17.12 -3.49 7.30
C GLY A 220 -15.78 -2.78 7.09
N THR A 221 -14.90 -3.33 6.25
CA THR A 221 -13.60 -2.71 5.94
C THR A 221 -13.77 -1.33 5.31
N VAL A 222 -14.60 -1.22 4.26
CA VAL A 222 -14.86 0.07 3.58
C VAL A 222 -15.50 1.06 4.54
N GLY A 223 -16.45 0.61 5.37
CA GLY A 223 -17.11 1.44 6.37
C GLY A 223 -16.12 1.99 7.41
N VAL A 224 -15.22 1.15 7.94
CA VAL A 224 -14.16 1.59 8.87
C VAL A 224 -13.24 2.62 8.21
N LEU A 225 -12.80 2.38 6.97
CA LEU A 225 -11.95 3.33 6.25
C LEU A 225 -12.66 4.66 6.00
N ALA A 226 -13.95 4.64 5.67
CA ALA A 226 -14.75 5.84 5.48
C ALA A 226 -14.94 6.61 6.78
N VAL A 227 -15.21 5.91 7.90
CA VAL A 227 -15.30 6.53 9.22
C VAL A 227 -13.96 7.16 9.61
N LEU A 228 -12.84 6.46 9.41
CA LEU A 228 -11.50 7.01 9.66
C LEU A 228 -11.24 8.25 8.80
N ALA A 229 -11.56 8.20 7.51
CA ALA A 229 -11.39 9.32 6.58
C ALA A 229 -12.14 10.60 7.02
N LEU A 230 -13.31 10.44 7.65
CA LEU A 230 -14.13 11.56 8.09
C LEU A 230 -13.80 12.02 9.53
N ALA A 231 -13.52 11.07 10.43
CA ALA A 231 -13.26 11.34 11.85
C ALA A 231 -11.82 11.76 12.12
N GLN A 232 -10.87 11.31 11.30
CA GLN A 232 -9.46 11.66 11.35
C GLN A 232 -9.01 12.09 9.95
N PRO A 233 -9.32 13.33 9.53
CA PRO A 233 -8.94 13.79 8.21
C PRO A 233 -7.42 13.83 8.06
N VAL A 234 -6.93 13.45 6.89
CA VAL A 234 -5.52 13.53 6.53
C VAL A 234 -5.20 14.97 6.16
N LEU A 235 -4.50 15.67 7.04
CA LEU A 235 -4.06 17.04 6.86
C LEU A 235 -2.67 17.06 6.19
N SER A 236 -2.44 18.03 5.30
CA SER A 236 -1.12 18.33 4.72
C SER A 236 -0.30 19.26 5.60
#